data_AF-C5E8U8-F1
#
_entry.id   AF-C5E8U8-F1
#
_cell.length_a   1.000
_cell.length_b   1.000
_cell.length_c   1.000
_cell.angle_alpha   90.00
_cell.angle_beta   90.00
_cell.angle_gamma   90.00
#
_symmetry.space_group_name_H-M   'P 1'
#
loop_
_entity.id
_entity.type
_entity.pdbx_description
1 polymer ?
#
loop_
_entity_poly.entity_id
_entity_poly.type
_entity_poly.pdbx_seq_one_letter_code
_entity_poly.pdbx_strand_id
1 'polypeptide(L)'
;MQQCFMFLDWGDGWVAVNDHDNDVAALDGFSIQWGTDGIDQQPEPSVMTFRLRDSTGWLTGRALALAGARVLVQISAQPTWGMLSDDMGAWSAQRMRLDAMHQAYTPGNPSGKSSTATTLFDGLVQNGGETRPHGDGWLLELSASSRMILWKRMQKQGPISSDARYTGLHWVGTMAERLTELNRRAGEADAPQANANGLPITASVAPYRTDDYPSQLALLHRLYAHSRMWPLWYEYPDRDASRIDYMPFGAPTSIGIDDTARLTVTDWTGETLDGLDAADVITDDEQSLTIPEPVTQFVIQGKTAKASDGALEFDQHETALTDMGRLPANLKATQSSVTVEADVVTADESGGVWGRAGGSVWAPTDADRDAFARLLVTIDRRLRPATVVFDGRKLDPATHARLYLTASSGPLVIQGATSSRLTGDDGIPATGGAWATIGGTLTYQWSSGRPLLRNEVTLWPLPVKTDTATTWADMGAWPVTWDMCRFTLAELALIRQFSQPTQEGSQG
;
A
#
# COMPACT_ATOMS: atom_id res chain seq x y z
N MET A 1 17.94 -18.35 -4.35
CA MET A 1 16.93 -17.38 -3.87
C MET A 1 17.70 -16.20 -3.33
N GLN A 2 17.22 -15.00 -3.64
CA GLN A 2 17.92 -13.78 -3.27
C GLN A 2 17.86 -13.54 -1.76
N GLN A 3 18.98 -13.05 -1.23
CA GLN A 3 19.13 -12.66 0.16
C GLN A 3 18.57 -11.24 0.35
N CYS A 4 17.99 -10.97 1.52
CA CYS A 4 17.70 -9.61 1.94
C CYS A 4 18.96 -8.96 2.49
N PHE A 5 19.20 -7.72 2.09
CA PHE A 5 20.33 -6.91 2.53
C PHE A 5 19.83 -5.79 3.44
N MET A 6 20.28 -5.79 4.68
CA MET A 6 20.05 -4.67 5.60
C MET A 6 21.24 -3.72 5.60
N PHE A 7 20.95 -2.43 5.63
CA PHE A 7 21.90 -1.33 5.76
C PHE A 7 21.52 -0.48 6.97
N LEU A 8 22.52 0.00 7.70
CA LEU A 8 22.36 0.95 8.80
C LEU A 8 23.18 2.20 8.52
N ASP A 9 22.61 3.37 8.81
CA ASP A 9 23.31 4.65 8.85
C ASP A 9 23.16 5.27 10.24
N TRP A 10 24.26 5.24 10.99
CA TRP A 10 24.38 5.81 12.33
C TRP A 10 25.21 7.12 12.32
N GLY A 11 25.29 7.80 11.17
CA GLY A 11 25.94 9.10 11.01
C GLY A 11 27.22 9.11 10.18
N ASP A 12 27.73 7.94 9.80
CA ASP A 12 28.94 7.78 8.97
C ASP A 12 28.59 7.28 7.54
N GLY A 13 27.30 7.27 7.18
CA GLY A 13 26.79 6.72 5.94
C GLY A 13 26.39 5.25 6.05
N TRP A 14 25.88 4.70 4.93
CA TRP A 14 25.35 3.35 4.89
C TRP A 14 26.43 2.27 5.08
N VAL A 15 26.21 1.41 6.08
CA VAL A 15 27.00 0.20 6.35
C VAL A 15 26.10 -1.02 6.18
N ALA A 16 26.53 -1.98 5.37
CA ALA A 16 25.83 -3.25 5.23
C ALA A 16 26.04 -4.10 6.49
N VAL A 17 25.00 -4.83 6.93
CA VAL A 17 25.06 -5.72 8.09
C VAL A 17 24.66 -7.15 7.70
N ASN A 18 25.29 -7.71 6.67
CA ASN A 18 24.89 -9.00 6.07
C ASN A 18 26.02 -10.03 5.95
N ASP A 19 27.30 -9.65 6.07
CA ASP A 19 28.42 -10.60 5.99
C ASP A 19 28.61 -11.32 7.34
N HIS A 20 28.56 -12.65 7.33
CA HIS A 20 28.79 -13.47 8.52
C HIS A 20 30.28 -13.75 8.78
N ASP A 21 31.14 -13.59 7.77
CA ASP A 21 32.56 -13.98 7.82
C ASP A 21 33.52 -12.79 8.08
N ASN A 22 33.12 -11.54 7.76
CA ASN A 22 34.00 -10.36 7.93
C ASN A 22 33.39 -9.14 8.66
N ASP A 23 32.09 -9.12 8.98
CA ASP A 23 31.46 -7.93 9.57
C ASP A 23 31.28 -7.98 11.09
N VAL A 24 31.15 -6.78 11.65
CA VAL A 24 30.90 -6.51 13.08
C VAL A 24 29.55 -7.06 13.55
N ALA A 25 28.53 -7.05 12.68
CA ALA A 25 27.23 -7.66 12.95
C ALA A 25 26.51 -8.10 11.67
N ALA A 26 25.75 -9.20 11.75
CA ALA A 26 25.06 -9.80 10.60
C ALA A 26 23.56 -10.01 10.84
N LEU A 27 22.73 -9.77 9.82
CA LEU A 27 21.28 -9.92 9.85
C LEU A 27 20.86 -11.37 10.11
N ASP A 28 20.21 -11.60 11.24
CA ASP A 28 19.62 -12.90 11.60
C ASP A 28 18.19 -13.05 11.04
N GLY A 29 17.42 -11.97 11.06
CA GLY A 29 16.05 -11.96 10.58
C GLY A 29 15.30 -10.70 10.96
N PHE A 30 14.14 -10.49 10.34
CA PHE A 30 13.24 -9.38 10.68
C PHE A 30 11.77 -9.77 10.49
N SER A 31 10.88 -9.00 11.11
CA SER A 31 9.44 -9.00 10.91
C SER A 31 8.96 -7.57 10.81
N ILE A 32 8.16 -7.24 9.80
CA ILE A 32 7.61 -5.90 9.57
C ILE A 32 6.09 -5.98 9.53
N GLN A 33 5.45 -5.33 10.49
CA GLN A 33 4.01 -5.08 10.49
C GLN A 33 3.72 -3.83 9.65
N TRP A 34 2.79 -3.91 8.72
CA TRP A 34 2.49 -2.82 7.80
C TRP A 34 1.01 -2.80 7.39
N GLY A 35 0.53 -1.62 6.99
CA GLY A 35 -0.84 -1.44 6.47
C GLY A 35 -1.90 -1.37 7.57
N THR A 36 -3.08 -1.91 7.26
CA THR A 36 -4.25 -1.99 8.16
C THR A 36 -5.08 -3.24 7.85
N ASP A 37 -6.06 -3.55 8.70
CA ASP A 37 -6.93 -4.72 8.56
C ASP A 37 -8.25 -4.41 7.84
N GLY A 38 -8.58 -3.13 7.65
CA GLY A 38 -9.85 -2.69 7.07
C GLY A 38 -9.80 -1.29 6.48
N ILE A 39 -10.72 -1.01 5.55
CA ILE A 39 -10.81 0.30 4.87
C ILE A 39 -11.43 1.41 5.72
N ASP A 40 -11.93 1.08 6.91
CA ASP A 40 -12.43 2.00 7.93
C ASP A 40 -11.31 2.75 8.65
N GLN A 41 -10.07 2.26 8.51
CA GLN A 41 -8.89 2.83 9.14
C GLN A 41 -7.82 3.10 8.10
N GLN A 42 -6.94 4.05 8.41
CA GLN A 42 -5.79 4.35 7.58
C GLN A 42 -4.57 3.57 8.05
N PRO A 43 -3.66 3.18 7.15
CA PRO A 43 -2.41 2.53 7.52
C PRO A 43 -1.61 3.32 8.55
N GLU A 44 -1.07 2.61 9.53
CA GLU A 44 -0.12 3.17 10.48
C GLU A 44 1.32 3.04 9.95
N PRO A 45 2.28 3.85 10.43
CA PRO A 45 3.69 3.70 10.06
C PRO A 45 4.17 2.27 10.32
N SER A 46 4.75 1.65 9.29
CA SER A 46 5.20 0.26 9.37
C SER A 46 6.24 0.10 10.49
N VAL A 47 6.15 -1.00 11.23
CA VAL A 47 7.05 -1.27 12.38
C VAL A 47 7.82 -2.54 12.11
N MET A 48 9.14 -2.42 12.03
CA MET A 48 10.08 -3.53 11.89
C MET A 48 10.64 -3.91 13.26
N THR A 49 10.63 -5.19 13.57
CA THR A 49 11.50 -5.80 14.60
C THR A 49 12.56 -6.61 13.88
N PHE A 50 13.84 -6.41 14.21
CA PHE A 50 14.95 -7.07 13.55
C PHE A 50 16.03 -7.52 14.52
N ARG A 51 16.76 -8.55 14.13
CA ARG A 51 17.81 -9.18 14.93
C ARG A 51 19.14 -9.16 14.21
N LEU A 52 20.18 -8.73 14.91
CA LEU A 52 21.56 -8.73 14.44
C LEU A 52 22.41 -9.63 15.35
N ARG A 53 23.25 -10.47 14.74
CA ARG A 53 24.31 -11.22 15.43
C ARG A 53 25.57 -10.38 15.43
N ASP A 54 25.99 -9.90 16.60
CA ASP A 54 27.21 -9.12 16.79
C ASP A 54 28.30 -10.02 17.38
N SER A 55 29.25 -10.43 16.54
CA SER A 55 30.29 -11.39 16.91
C SER A 55 31.32 -10.81 17.89
N THR A 56 31.43 -9.48 17.96
CA THR A 56 32.48 -8.78 18.73
C THR A 56 31.92 -8.00 19.93
N GLY A 57 30.62 -7.74 19.96
CA GLY A 57 29.97 -6.84 20.91
C GLY A 57 30.15 -5.35 20.60
N TRP A 58 30.78 -4.99 19.47
CA TRP A 58 31.05 -3.59 19.13
C TRP A 58 29.79 -2.79 18.88
N LEU A 59 28.81 -3.38 18.17
CA LEU A 59 27.54 -2.71 17.86
C LEU A 59 26.66 -2.65 19.11
N THR A 60 26.63 -3.77 19.85
CA THR A 60 25.91 -3.93 21.12
C THR A 60 26.37 -2.90 22.16
N GLY A 61 27.67 -2.60 22.22
CA GLY A 61 28.24 -1.57 23.10
C GLY A 61 27.94 -0.12 22.69
N ARG A 62 27.36 0.10 21.50
CA ARG A 62 27.10 1.42 20.91
C ARG A 62 25.61 1.74 20.77
N ALA A 63 24.80 1.38 21.76
CA ALA A 63 23.36 1.61 21.77
C ALA A 63 22.94 3.07 21.47
N LEU A 64 23.72 4.07 21.91
CA LEU A 64 23.43 5.48 21.64
C LEU A 64 23.62 5.87 20.16
N ALA A 65 24.51 5.20 19.44
CA ALA A 65 24.70 5.45 18.00
C ALA A 65 23.58 4.80 17.17
N LEU A 66 23.00 3.72 17.68
CA LEU A 66 21.88 3.02 17.05
C LEU A 66 20.54 3.73 17.26
N ALA A 67 20.38 4.42 18.38
CA ALA A 67 19.19 5.21 18.67
C ALA A 67 19.00 6.33 17.63
N GLY A 68 17.93 6.25 16.83
CA GLY A 68 17.67 7.20 15.75
C GLY A 68 18.49 6.97 14.48
N ALA A 69 19.31 5.90 14.43
CA ALA A 69 19.97 5.48 13.20
C ALA A 69 18.92 5.14 12.13
N ARG A 70 19.26 5.37 10.87
CA ARG A 70 18.42 4.98 9.74
C ARG A 70 18.67 3.52 9.41
N VAL A 71 17.62 2.77 9.11
CA VAL A 71 17.68 1.38 8.68
C VAL A 71 16.96 1.21 7.35
N LEU A 72 17.56 0.42 6.48
CA LEU A 72 17.06 0.18 5.14
C LEU A 72 17.19 -1.31 4.80
N VAL A 73 16.15 -1.89 4.22
CA VAL A 73 16.13 -3.28 3.78
C VAL A 73 15.91 -3.34 2.28
N GLN A 74 16.75 -4.09 1.58
CA GLN A 74 16.70 -4.28 0.15
C GLN A 74 16.69 -5.76 -0.24
N ILE A 75 16.04 -6.06 -1.36
CA ILE A 75 16.26 -7.30 -2.10
C ILE A 75 16.99 -6.98 -3.40
N SER A 76 17.95 -7.82 -3.76
CA SER A 76 18.66 -7.64 -5.02
C SER A 76 17.73 -7.83 -6.21
N ALA A 77 18.00 -7.13 -7.32
CA ALA A 77 17.43 -7.53 -8.60
C ALA A 77 18.05 -8.85 -9.06
N GLN A 78 17.40 -9.53 -10.01
CA GLN A 78 18.00 -10.74 -10.60
C GLN A 78 19.35 -10.35 -11.22
N PRO A 79 20.48 -10.94 -10.76
CA PRO A 79 21.79 -10.51 -11.21
C PRO A 79 21.92 -10.71 -12.73
N THR A 80 22.22 -9.62 -13.43
CA THR A 80 22.51 -9.66 -14.88
C THR A 80 24.01 -9.69 -15.11
N TRP A 81 24.43 -10.06 -16.33
CA TRP A 81 25.85 -10.14 -16.66
C TRP A 81 26.61 -8.82 -16.43
N GLY A 82 25.94 -7.68 -16.66
CA GLY A 82 26.51 -6.35 -16.44
C GLY A 82 26.56 -5.91 -14.97
N MET A 83 26.00 -6.70 -14.05
CA MET A 83 26.04 -6.43 -12.61
C MET A 83 27.18 -7.16 -11.89
N LEU A 84 27.89 -8.07 -12.57
CA LEU A 84 29.11 -8.67 -12.05
C LEU A 84 30.25 -7.64 -12.17
N SER A 85 30.93 -7.39 -11.07
CA SER A 85 31.98 -6.38 -10.97
C SER A 85 33.39 -6.99 -11.06
N ASP A 86 34.36 -6.19 -11.50
CA ASP A 86 35.74 -6.64 -11.70
C ASP A 86 36.42 -7.11 -10.41
N ASP A 87 35.95 -6.61 -9.26
CA ASP A 87 36.41 -6.99 -7.90
C ASP A 87 36.02 -8.42 -7.52
N MET A 88 35.04 -9.03 -8.20
CA MET A 88 34.75 -10.46 -8.07
C MET A 88 35.95 -11.28 -8.55
N GLY A 89 36.77 -10.72 -9.44
CA GLY A 89 37.99 -11.35 -9.97
C GLY A 89 37.74 -12.17 -11.23
N ALA A 90 38.84 -12.53 -11.91
CA ALA A 90 38.79 -13.28 -13.16
C ALA A 90 38.03 -14.62 -13.01
N TRP A 91 37.40 -15.10 -14.10
CA TRP A 91 36.70 -16.40 -14.13
C TRP A 91 37.53 -17.57 -13.59
N SER A 92 38.84 -17.55 -13.84
CA SER A 92 39.78 -18.58 -13.36
C SER A 92 39.99 -18.56 -11.83
N ALA A 93 39.70 -17.45 -11.18
CA ALA A 93 39.77 -17.27 -9.73
C ALA A 93 38.46 -17.64 -9.02
N GLN A 94 37.34 -17.67 -9.75
CA GLN A 94 36.05 -18.07 -9.17
C GLN A 94 36.07 -19.54 -8.72
N ARG A 95 35.65 -19.76 -7.47
CA ARG A 95 35.54 -21.11 -6.87
C ARG A 95 34.09 -21.50 -6.58
N MET A 96 33.17 -20.55 -6.70
CA MET A 96 31.75 -20.79 -6.50
C MET A 96 31.16 -21.58 -7.67
N ARG A 97 30.13 -22.38 -7.39
CA ARG A 97 29.37 -23.05 -8.45
C ARG A 97 28.54 -22.03 -9.23
N LEU A 98 28.35 -22.25 -10.52
CA LEU A 98 27.55 -21.36 -11.38
C LEU A 98 26.11 -21.18 -10.88
N ASP A 99 25.51 -22.22 -10.32
CA ASP A 99 24.16 -22.15 -9.72
C ASP A 99 24.11 -21.33 -8.42
N ALA A 100 25.26 -21.12 -7.77
CA ALA A 100 25.41 -20.24 -6.62
C ALA A 100 25.89 -18.83 -7.00
N MET A 101 26.23 -18.56 -8.26
CA MET A 101 26.82 -17.28 -8.69
C MET A 101 25.96 -16.06 -8.36
N HIS A 102 24.64 -16.22 -8.36
CA HIS A 102 23.68 -15.18 -7.95
C HIS A 102 23.86 -14.70 -6.50
N GLN A 103 24.50 -15.49 -5.64
CA GLN A 103 24.76 -15.17 -4.23
C GLN A 103 25.98 -14.26 -4.04
N ALA A 104 26.86 -14.15 -5.03
CA ALA A 104 28.01 -13.25 -4.94
C ALA A 104 27.67 -11.79 -5.29
N TYR A 105 26.47 -11.53 -5.81
CA TYR A 105 26.00 -10.18 -6.02
C TYR A 105 25.51 -9.57 -4.70
N THR A 106 26.14 -8.46 -4.31
CA THR A 106 25.69 -7.59 -3.21
C THR A 106 25.20 -6.28 -3.81
N PRO A 107 24.01 -5.77 -3.44
CA PRO A 107 23.57 -4.45 -3.83
C PRO A 107 24.63 -3.40 -3.49
N GLY A 108 24.86 -2.46 -4.41
CA GLY A 108 25.69 -1.30 -4.12
C GLY A 108 25.08 -0.42 -3.02
N ASN A 109 25.81 0.64 -2.63
CA ASN A 109 25.33 1.62 -1.66
C ASN A 109 23.88 2.08 -1.99
N PRO A 110 22.94 2.07 -1.03
CA PRO A 110 21.54 2.44 -1.27
C PRO A 110 21.34 3.81 -1.93
N SER A 111 22.24 4.77 -1.69
CA SER A 111 22.21 6.11 -2.29
C SER A 111 22.69 6.14 -3.75
N GLY A 112 23.19 5.03 -4.29
CA GLY A 112 23.66 4.90 -5.66
C GLY A 112 22.50 4.90 -6.65
N LYS A 113 22.49 5.87 -7.58
CA LYS A 113 21.47 5.96 -8.65
C LYS A 113 21.45 4.75 -9.60
N SER A 114 22.55 4.00 -9.68
CA SER A 114 22.68 2.77 -10.46
C SER A 114 22.16 1.52 -9.73
N SER A 115 21.77 1.62 -8.46
CA SER A 115 21.21 0.49 -7.73
C SER A 115 19.85 0.10 -8.32
N THR A 116 19.74 -1.18 -8.66
CA THR A 116 18.52 -1.82 -9.18
C THR A 116 17.79 -2.62 -8.09
N ALA A 117 18.32 -2.63 -6.86
CA ALA A 117 17.71 -3.32 -5.74
C ALA A 117 16.36 -2.69 -5.38
N THR A 118 15.38 -3.53 -5.05
CA THR A 118 14.09 -3.05 -4.55
C THR A 118 14.22 -2.81 -3.05
N THR A 119 13.85 -1.62 -2.61
CA THR A 119 13.82 -1.30 -1.17
C THR A 119 12.48 -1.73 -0.59
N LEU A 120 12.52 -2.57 0.44
CA LEU A 120 11.34 -3.13 1.08
C LEU A 120 10.92 -2.31 2.30
N PHE A 121 11.88 -1.67 2.98
CA PHE A 121 11.65 -0.87 4.17
C PHE A 121 12.71 0.23 4.29
N ASP A 122 12.29 1.41 4.73
CA ASP A 122 13.12 2.57 5.06
C ASP A 122 12.59 3.18 6.36
N GLY A 123 13.42 3.25 7.39
CA GLY A 123 12.94 3.64 8.71
C GLY A 123 14.01 4.14 9.66
N LEU A 124 13.54 4.49 10.86
CA LEU A 124 14.34 5.03 11.95
C LEU A 124 14.29 4.04 13.12
N VAL A 125 15.46 3.63 13.58
CA VAL A 125 15.62 2.76 14.76
C VAL A 125 15.10 3.51 15.99
N GLN A 126 14.21 2.86 16.73
CA GLN A 126 13.60 3.42 17.92
C GLN A 126 14.53 3.33 19.13
N ASN A 127 14.22 4.11 20.16
CA ASN A 127 14.88 4.00 21.44
C ASN A 127 14.34 2.75 22.17
N GLY A 128 15.20 1.75 22.36
CA GLY A 128 14.85 0.51 23.04
C GLY A 128 15.21 -0.72 22.22
N GLY A 129 15.45 -1.82 22.91
CA GLY A 129 15.87 -3.08 22.33
C GLY A 129 16.37 -4.03 23.40
N GLU A 130 16.55 -5.29 23.04
CA GLU A 130 17.07 -6.31 23.94
C GLU A 130 18.41 -6.83 23.43
N THR A 131 19.32 -7.14 24.35
CA THR A 131 20.57 -7.80 24.03
C THR A 131 20.78 -8.99 24.94
N ARG A 132 21.29 -10.09 24.37
CA ARG A 132 21.61 -11.32 25.11
C ARG A 132 22.85 -12.00 24.57
N PRO A 133 23.62 -12.72 25.41
CA PRO A 133 24.72 -13.56 24.94
C PRO A 133 24.25 -14.60 23.92
N HIS A 134 25.04 -14.82 22.87
CA HIS A 134 24.76 -15.82 21.85
C HIS A 134 26.07 -16.36 21.24
N GLY A 135 26.40 -17.62 21.53
CA GLY A 135 27.72 -18.17 21.19
C GLY A 135 28.83 -17.38 21.88
N ASP A 136 29.85 -16.98 21.12
CA ASP A 136 30.97 -16.14 21.58
C ASP A 136 30.68 -14.63 21.45
N GLY A 137 29.48 -14.25 21.02
CA GLY A 137 29.08 -12.86 20.79
C GLY A 137 27.72 -12.51 21.42
N TRP A 138 27.01 -11.60 20.77
CA TRP A 138 25.74 -11.03 21.23
C TRP A 138 24.67 -11.16 20.15
N LEU A 139 23.43 -11.33 20.57
CA LEU A 139 22.26 -11.11 19.72
C LEU A 139 21.57 -9.84 20.17
N LEU A 140 21.40 -8.92 19.23
CA LEU A 140 20.75 -7.63 19.42
C LEU A 140 19.40 -7.64 18.72
N GLU A 141 18.33 -7.37 19.45
CA GLU A 141 16.98 -7.19 18.93
C GLU A 141 16.57 -5.73 19.04
N LEU A 142 16.20 -5.13 17.91
CA LEU A 142 15.87 -3.71 17.78
C LEU A 142 14.53 -3.56 17.08
N SER A 143 13.92 -2.39 17.27
CA SER A 143 12.74 -1.96 16.53
C SER A 143 13.02 -0.71 15.72
N ALA A 144 12.33 -0.57 14.59
CA ALA A 144 12.36 0.62 13.75
C ALA A 144 10.96 0.94 13.24
N SER A 145 10.65 2.22 13.09
CA SER A 145 9.44 2.68 12.40
C SER A 145 9.79 3.23 11.02
N SER A 146 8.90 3.03 10.06
CA SER A 146 8.99 3.66 8.75
C SER A 146 9.02 5.19 8.87
N ARG A 147 9.55 5.91 7.87
CA ARG A 147 9.72 7.37 7.96
C ARG A 147 8.40 8.14 7.99
N MET A 148 7.29 7.53 7.61
CA MET A 148 5.93 8.03 7.81
C MET A 148 5.62 8.34 9.29
N ILE A 149 6.36 7.77 10.24
CA ILE A 149 6.29 8.15 11.65
C ILE A 149 6.54 9.64 11.90
N LEU A 150 7.33 10.29 11.04
CA LEU A 150 7.59 11.72 11.13
C LEU A 150 6.31 12.53 10.87
N TRP A 151 5.47 12.13 9.91
CA TRP A 151 4.15 12.74 9.69
C TRP A 151 3.21 12.53 10.88
N LYS A 152 3.23 11.33 11.49
CA LYS A 152 2.41 11.03 12.67
C LYS A 152 2.81 11.88 13.89
N ARG A 153 4.11 12.18 14.04
CA ARG A 153 4.65 12.98 15.16
C ARG A 153 4.55 14.48 14.95
N MET A 154 4.51 14.96 13.70
CA MET A 154 4.42 16.39 13.40
C MET A 154 3.01 16.93 13.68
N GLN A 155 2.89 17.63 14.81
CA GLN A 155 1.66 18.28 15.30
C GLN A 155 1.98 19.75 15.63
N LYS A 156 1.74 20.65 14.69
CA LYS A 156 2.05 22.08 14.82
C LYS A 156 0.99 22.95 14.16
N GLN A 157 0.89 24.20 14.62
CA GLN A 157 0.04 25.21 14.00
C GLN A 157 0.33 25.34 12.49
N GLY A 158 -0.69 25.08 11.67
CA GLY A 158 -0.74 25.42 10.24
C GLY A 158 -0.79 26.92 9.90
N PRO A 159 -0.90 27.26 8.61
CA PRO A 159 -1.07 28.64 8.14
C PRO A 159 -2.29 29.34 8.75
N ILE A 160 -2.16 30.63 9.05
CA ILE A 160 -3.24 31.48 9.55
C ILE A 160 -3.62 32.54 8.51
N SER A 161 -4.80 33.14 8.66
CA SER A 161 -5.24 34.27 7.84
C SER A 161 -5.41 35.52 8.70
N SER A 162 -5.13 36.70 8.12
CA SER A 162 -5.40 38.00 8.74
C SER A 162 -6.85 38.45 8.57
N ASP A 163 -7.65 37.70 7.82
CA ASP A 163 -9.08 37.97 7.64
C ASP A 163 -9.83 37.67 8.94
N ALA A 164 -10.60 38.66 9.41
CA ALA A 164 -11.35 38.59 10.66
C ALA A 164 -12.28 37.36 10.74
N ARG A 165 -12.74 36.85 9.59
CA ARG A 165 -13.59 35.65 9.51
C ARG A 165 -12.87 34.40 10.01
N TYR A 166 -11.54 34.36 9.99
CA TYR A 166 -10.73 33.22 10.41
C TYR A 166 -10.01 33.48 11.75
N THR A 167 -10.47 34.44 12.54
CA THR A 167 -9.89 34.75 13.85
C THR A 167 -9.88 33.50 14.74
N GLY A 168 -8.72 33.18 15.33
CA GLY A 168 -8.57 32.00 16.20
C GLY A 168 -8.51 30.66 15.44
N LEU A 169 -8.37 30.70 14.11
CA LEU A 169 -8.29 29.52 13.26
C LEU A 169 -6.93 29.42 12.55
N HIS A 170 -6.51 28.19 12.28
CA HIS A 170 -5.29 27.88 11.54
C HIS A 170 -5.53 26.72 10.56
N TRP A 171 -4.52 26.41 9.75
CA TRP A 171 -4.70 25.65 8.50
C TRP A 171 -5.69 26.32 7.54
N VAL A 172 -5.73 27.65 7.50
CA VAL A 172 -6.58 28.38 6.55
C VAL A 172 -5.99 28.27 5.14
N GLY A 173 -6.82 27.92 4.16
CA GLY A 173 -6.41 27.76 2.76
C GLY A 173 -7.17 26.64 2.05
N THR A 174 -6.91 26.52 0.76
CA THR A 174 -7.41 25.44 -0.10
C THR A 174 -6.75 24.10 0.21
N MET A 175 -7.33 23.00 -0.30
CA MET A 175 -6.72 21.66 -0.19
C MET A 175 -5.29 21.61 -0.76
N ALA A 176 -5.08 22.25 -1.93
CA ALA A 176 -3.78 22.26 -2.60
C ALA A 176 -2.72 23.04 -1.80
N GLU A 177 -3.09 24.19 -1.23
CA GLU A 177 -2.21 24.98 -0.37
C GLU A 177 -1.85 24.21 0.92
N ARG A 178 -2.82 23.51 1.52
CA ARG A 178 -2.56 22.65 2.69
C ARG A 178 -1.61 21.52 2.36
N LEU A 179 -1.84 20.77 1.27
CA LEU A 179 -0.92 19.69 0.87
C LEU A 179 0.49 20.22 0.56
N THR A 180 0.59 21.38 -0.10
CA THR A 180 1.87 22.04 -0.37
C THR A 180 2.61 22.39 0.93
N GLU A 181 1.91 22.94 1.91
CA GLU A 181 2.48 23.25 3.23
C GLU A 181 2.86 21.98 4.01
N LEU A 182 2.03 20.93 3.95
CA LEU A 182 2.34 19.65 4.57
C LEU A 182 3.64 19.05 3.99
N ASN A 183 3.78 19.04 2.66
CA ASN A 183 4.96 18.56 1.96
C ASN A 183 6.20 19.44 2.17
N ARG A 184 6.04 20.76 2.31
CA ARG A 184 7.14 21.67 2.66
C ARG A 184 7.73 21.30 4.02
N ARG A 185 6.87 21.14 5.04
CA ARG A 185 7.29 20.73 6.40
C ARG A 185 7.91 19.34 6.41
N ALA A 186 7.35 18.41 5.64
CA ALA A 186 7.92 17.08 5.49
C ALA A 186 9.34 17.14 4.91
N GLY A 187 9.57 17.93 3.86
CA GLY A 187 10.90 18.14 3.29
C GLY A 187 11.89 18.77 4.28
N GLU A 188 11.45 19.75 5.08
CA GLU A 188 12.29 20.37 6.13
C GLU A 188 12.64 19.41 7.27
N ALA A 189 11.79 18.42 7.52
CA ALA A 189 12.01 17.39 8.54
C ALA A 189 12.71 16.13 8.00
N ASP A 190 13.14 16.14 6.73
CA ASP A 190 13.61 14.95 6.02
C ASP A 190 12.64 13.76 6.22
N ALA A 191 11.37 14.00 5.89
CA ALA A 191 10.31 13.01 5.88
C ALA A 191 9.83 12.78 4.43
N PRO A 192 9.25 11.61 4.12
CA PRO A 192 8.67 11.35 2.81
C PRO A 192 7.61 12.39 2.47
N GLN A 193 7.51 12.79 1.20
CA GLN A 193 6.45 13.69 0.73
C GLN A 193 5.26 12.91 0.20
N ALA A 194 4.06 13.45 0.37
CA ALA A 194 2.81 12.87 -0.09
C ALA A 194 2.50 13.23 -1.55
N ASN A 195 2.17 12.24 -2.36
CA ASN A 195 1.74 12.37 -3.74
C ASN A 195 0.22 12.15 -3.84
N ALA A 196 -0.53 13.20 -4.17
CA ALA A 196 -1.99 13.13 -4.34
C ALA A 196 -2.43 13.22 -5.81
N ASN A 197 -1.52 12.99 -6.75
CA ASN A 197 -1.84 13.08 -8.18
C ASN A 197 -2.99 12.14 -8.54
N GLY A 198 -3.98 12.65 -9.27
CA GLY A 198 -5.18 11.90 -9.65
C GLY A 198 -6.35 12.00 -8.66
N LEU A 199 -6.15 12.56 -7.46
CA LEU A 199 -7.24 12.83 -6.52
C LEU A 199 -7.89 14.21 -6.78
N PRO A 200 -9.21 14.36 -6.55
CA PRO A 200 -9.89 15.65 -6.67
C PRO A 200 -9.45 16.62 -5.57
N ILE A 201 -9.21 17.88 -5.94
CA ILE A 201 -8.78 18.98 -5.05
C ILE A 201 -9.79 20.13 -5.02
N THR A 202 -11.04 19.87 -5.41
CA THR A 202 -12.05 20.92 -5.67
C THR A 202 -12.85 21.32 -4.45
N ALA A 203 -12.80 20.56 -3.37
CA ALA A 203 -13.61 20.82 -2.19
C ALA A 203 -12.95 21.85 -1.25
N SER A 204 -13.76 22.71 -0.64
CA SER A 204 -13.28 23.59 0.42
C SER A 204 -13.22 22.85 1.76
N VAL A 205 -12.18 23.13 2.54
CA VAL A 205 -11.87 22.41 3.77
C VAL A 205 -11.88 23.34 4.98
N ALA A 206 -12.43 22.87 6.09
CA ALA A 206 -12.57 23.59 7.33
C ALA A 206 -11.21 23.75 8.02
N PRO A 207 -10.83 24.95 8.46
CA PRO A 207 -9.67 25.19 9.32
C PRO A 207 -9.92 24.66 10.75
N TYR A 208 -8.85 24.62 11.53
CA TYR A 208 -8.83 24.12 12.90
C TYR A 208 -8.77 25.28 13.89
N ARG A 209 -9.22 25.06 15.13
CA ARG A 209 -9.03 26.02 16.23
C ARG A 209 -7.58 26.01 16.69
N THR A 210 -7.07 27.14 17.17
CA THR A 210 -5.67 27.26 17.63
C THR A 210 -5.35 26.49 18.92
N ASP A 211 -6.24 25.64 19.41
CA ASP A 211 -6.03 24.69 20.51
C ASP A 211 -6.14 23.22 20.06
N ASP A 212 -6.39 22.95 18.77
CA ASP A 212 -6.43 21.62 18.17
C ASP A 212 -5.32 21.48 17.11
N TYR A 213 -4.39 20.54 17.34
CA TYR A 213 -3.23 20.34 16.47
C TYR A 213 -3.15 18.89 15.96
N PRO A 214 -3.98 18.50 14.98
CA PRO A 214 -3.89 17.17 14.40
C PRO A 214 -2.52 16.92 13.79
N SER A 215 -2.11 15.65 13.76
CA SER A 215 -0.87 15.26 13.08
C SER A 215 -0.97 15.53 11.58
N GLN A 216 0.17 15.75 10.93
CA GLN A 216 0.19 15.90 9.48
C GLN A 216 -0.40 14.67 8.77
N LEU A 217 -0.19 13.48 9.32
CA LEU A 217 -0.79 12.25 8.78
C LEU A 217 -2.32 12.29 8.87
N ALA A 218 -2.87 12.68 10.03
CA ALA A 218 -4.32 12.85 10.19
C ALA A 218 -4.89 13.92 9.25
N LEU A 219 -4.18 15.04 9.06
CA LEU A 219 -4.57 16.08 8.12
C LEU A 219 -4.60 15.54 6.68
N LEU A 220 -3.58 14.80 6.25
CA LEU A 220 -3.55 14.17 4.92
C LEU A 220 -4.77 13.26 4.70
N HIS A 221 -5.10 12.45 5.70
CA HIS A 221 -6.24 11.53 5.62
C HIS A 221 -7.56 12.31 5.50
N ARG A 222 -7.81 13.26 6.41
CA ARG A 222 -9.05 14.04 6.47
C ARG A 222 -9.24 14.95 5.25
N LEU A 223 -8.16 15.38 4.59
CA LEU A 223 -8.24 16.12 3.34
C LEU A 223 -8.97 15.33 2.25
N TYR A 224 -8.73 14.02 2.14
CA TYR A 224 -9.21 13.20 1.03
C TYR A 224 -10.25 12.14 1.41
N ALA A 225 -10.62 12.03 2.69
CA ALA A 225 -11.57 11.03 3.20
C ALA A 225 -12.97 11.05 2.55
N HIS A 226 -13.36 12.17 1.94
CA HIS A 226 -14.65 12.31 1.22
C HIS A 226 -14.58 11.83 -0.24
N SER A 227 -13.40 11.50 -0.76
CA SER A 227 -13.20 11.13 -2.16
C SER A 227 -13.80 9.75 -2.46
N ARG A 228 -14.54 9.64 -3.57
CA ARG A 228 -15.05 8.35 -4.09
C ARG A 228 -13.95 7.34 -4.45
N MET A 229 -12.70 7.79 -4.58
CA MET A 229 -11.57 6.88 -4.82
C MET A 229 -11.16 6.11 -3.57
N TRP A 230 -11.62 6.52 -2.38
CA TRP A 230 -11.30 5.91 -1.07
C TRP A 230 -9.80 5.62 -0.89
N PRO A 231 -8.95 6.67 -0.87
CA PRO A 231 -7.51 6.49 -0.80
C PRO A 231 -7.07 6.03 0.61
N LEU A 232 -6.29 4.94 0.66
CA LEU A 232 -5.48 4.58 1.82
C LEU A 232 -4.03 4.96 1.55
N TRP A 233 -3.41 5.67 2.49
CA TRP A 233 -2.06 6.22 2.34
C TRP A 233 -0.99 5.28 2.87
N TYR A 234 0.01 4.96 2.05
CA TYR A 234 1.13 4.10 2.39
C TYR A 234 2.46 4.81 2.14
N GLU A 235 3.48 4.41 2.87
CA GLU A 235 4.86 4.75 2.52
C GLU A 235 5.41 3.72 1.52
N TYR A 236 5.82 4.19 0.34
CA TYR A 236 6.51 3.42 -0.68
C TYR A 236 8.00 3.76 -0.65
N PRO A 237 8.85 2.84 -0.15
CA PRO A 237 10.30 3.00 -0.22
C PRO A 237 10.81 2.94 -1.66
N ASP A 238 11.81 3.75 -1.98
CA ASP A 238 12.53 3.74 -3.26
C ASP A 238 13.99 4.15 -3.03
N ARG A 239 14.90 3.17 -3.14
CA ARG A 239 16.32 3.31 -2.79
C ARG A 239 16.50 3.89 -1.38
N ASP A 240 17.33 4.92 -1.22
CA ASP A 240 17.55 5.65 0.03
C ASP A 240 16.55 6.80 0.25
N ALA A 241 15.35 6.70 -0.32
CA ALA A 241 14.25 7.62 -0.08
C ALA A 241 12.93 6.84 0.07
N SER A 242 11.88 7.56 0.43
CA SER A 242 10.52 7.06 0.40
C SER A 242 9.54 8.17 0.03
N ARG A 243 8.36 7.79 -0.44
CA ARG A 243 7.25 8.69 -0.69
C ARG A 243 5.99 8.18 0.00
N ILE A 244 5.11 9.08 0.39
CA ILE A 244 3.76 8.72 0.79
C ILE A 244 2.91 8.77 -0.48
N ASP A 245 2.28 7.66 -0.83
CA ASP A 245 1.37 7.53 -1.98
C ASP A 245 0.10 6.80 -1.55
N TYR A 246 -0.89 6.68 -2.43
CA TYR A 246 -2.17 6.07 -2.07
C TYR A 246 -2.56 4.88 -2.94
N MET A 247 -3.26 3.92 -2.33
CA MET A 247 -4.04 2.92 -3.04
C MET A 247 -5.53 3.32 -2.99
N PRO A 248 -6.19 3.57 -4.14
CA PRO A 248 -7.60 3.94 -4.19
C PRO A 248 -8.51 2.71 -4.21
N PHE A 249 -8.94 2.26 -3.04
CA PHE A 249 -9.80 1.07 -2.90
C PHE A 249 -11.22 1.26 -3.47
N GLY A 250 -11.65 2.49 -3.73
CA GLY A 250 -12.91 2.80 -4.41
C GLY A 250 -12.81 2.90 -5.94
N ALA A 251 -11.59 2.86 -6.51
CA ALA A 251 -11.40 2.96 -7.96
C ALA A 251 -11.62 1.59 -8.64
N PRO A 252 -12.48 1.50 -9.67
CA PRO A 252 -12.73 0.24 -10.34
C PRO A 252 -11.58 -0.17 -11.27
N THR A 253 -11.17 -1.43 -11.18
CA THR A 253 -10.15 -2.05 -12.03
C THR A 253 -10.77 -2.80 -13.21
N SER A 254 -9.98 -3.09 -14.24
CA SER A 254 -10.39 -3.97 -15.35
C SER A 254 -9.63 -5.28 -15.26
N ILE A 255 -10.31 -6.40 -15.50
CA ILE A 255 -9.66 -7.72 -15.60
C ILE A 255 -9.55 -8.06 -17.08
N GLY A 256 -8.33 -8.34 -17.52
CA GLY A 256 -8.02 -8.77 -18.87
C GLY A 256 -7.53 -10.21 -18.91
N ILE A 257 -7.25 -10.69 -20.13
CA ILE A 257 -6.59 -11.97 -20.36
C ILE A 257 -5.65 -11.90 -21.56
N ASP A 258 -4.46 -12.46 -21.40
CA ASP A 258 -3.43 -12.48 -22.43
C ASP A 258 -3.64 -13.61 -23.46
N ASP A 259 -2.72 -13.75 -24.41
CA ASP A 259 -2.71 -14.81 -25.42
C ASP A 259 -2.21 -16.17 -24.90
N THR A 260 -1.83 -16.26 -23.62
CA THR A 260 -1.40 -17.48 -22.92
C THR A 260 -2.41 -17.97 -21.89
N ALA A 261 -3.61 -17.38 -21.87
CA ALA A 261 -4.70 -17.67 -20.93
C ALA A 261 -4.45 -17.23 -19.47
N ARG A 262 -3.54 -16.27 -19.26
CA ARG A 262 -3.29 -15.67 -17.95
C ARG A 262 -4.12 -14.42 -17.75
N LEU A 263 -4.81 -14.36 -16.61
CA LEU A 263 -5.52 -13.16 -16.21
C LEU A 263 -4.54 -12.00 -15.99
N THR A 264 -4.96 -10.81 -16.37
CA THR A 264 -4.27 -9.55 -16.09
C THR A 264 -5.22 -8.59 -15.38
N VAL A 265 -4.67 -7.59 -14.72
CA VAL A 265 -5.46 -6.53 -14.08
C VAL A 265 -4.92 -5.17 -14.47
N THR A 266 -5.80 -4.32 -14.98
CA THR A 266 -5.50 -2.92 -15.31
C THR A 266 -6.01 -2.01 -14.20
N ASP A 267 -5.11 -1.20 -13.66
CA ASP A 267 -5.40 -0.30 -12.55
C ASP A 267 -6.10 1.01 -13.01
N TRP A 268 -6.21 1.97 -12.09
CA TRP A 268 -6.81 3.29 -12.38
C TRP A 268 -5.89 4.23 -13.16
N THR A 269 -4.60 3.94 -13.23
CA THR A 269 -3.61 4.70 -14.01
C THR A 269 -3.53 4.21 -15.46
N GLY A 270 -4.02 3.00 -15.73
CA GLY A 270 -3.96 2.33 -17.02
C GLY A 270 -2.81 1.31 -17.12
N GLU A 271 -2.02 1.15 -16.07
CA GLU A 271 -0.98 0.12 -15.98
C GLU A 271 -1.64 -1.26 -15.89
N THR A 272 -1.15 -2.20 -16.71
CA THR A 272 -1.62 -3.59 -16.70
C THR A 272 -0.58 -4.49 -16.06
N LEU A 273 -1.03 -5.25 -15.06
CA LEU A 273 -0.21 -6.11 -14.22
C LEU A 273 -0.63 -7.57 -14.44
N ASP A 274 0.35 -8.47 -14.43
CA ASP A 274 0.11 -9.90 -14.53
C ASP A 274 -0.61 -10.44 -13.29
N GLY A 275 -1.50 -11.41 -13.53
CA GLY A 275 -2.14 -12.20 -12.50
C GLY A 275 -1.23 -13.27 -11.90
N LEU A 276 -1.64 -13.78 -10.74
CA LEU A 276 -0.95 -14.84 -10.01
C LEU A 276 -1.67 -16.18 -10.19
N ASP A 277 -0.91 -17.27 -10.24
CA ASP A 277 -1.49 -18.62 -10.15
C ASP A 277 -1.79 -18.95 -8.68
N ALA A 278 -2.98 -19.48 -8.41
CA ALA A 278 -3.35 -19.93 -7.08
C ALA A 278 -2.41 -21.01 -6.53
N ALA A 279 -1.76 -21.80 -7.38
CA ALA A 279 -0.77 -22.80 -6.96
C ALA A 279 0.48 -22.16 -6.31
N ASP A 280 0.80 -20.92 -6.69
CA ASP A 280 1.97 -20.18 -6.23
C ASP A 280 1.68 -19.36 -4.97
N VAL A 281 0.39 -19.10 -4.67
CA VAL A 281 -0.07 -18.43 -3.47
C VAL A 281 -0.35 -19.45 -2.37
N ILE A 282 0.17 -19.21 -1.16
CA ILE A 282 -0.10 -20.09 -0.01
C ILE A 282 -1.36 -19.59 0.71
N THR A 283 -2.27 -20.51 1.02
CA THR A 283 -3.43 -20.31 1.90
C THR A 283 -3.33 -21.27 3.08
N ASP A 284 -4.18 -21.13 4.09
CA ASP A 284 -4.26 -22.11 5.17
C ASP A 284 -4.66 -23.51 4.65
N ASP A 285 -4.32 -24.56 5.41
CA ASP A 285 -4.53 -25.96 5.00
C ASP A 285 -6.01 -26.29 4.74
N GLU A 286 -6.94 -25.58 5.39
CA GLU A 286 -8.39 -25.74 5.24
C GLU A 286 -8.95 -24.89 4.07
N GLN A 287 -8.13 -24.02 3.47
CA GLN A 287 -8.52 -23.00 2.49
C GLN A 287 -9.71 -22.17 2.98
N SER A 288 -9.65 -21.75 4.25
CA SER A 288 -10.75 -21.11 4.93
C SER A 288 -11.09 -19.73 4.34
N LEU A 289 -12.39 -19.44 4.29
CA LEU A 289 -12.94 -18.18 3.78
C LEU A 289 -13.73 -17.48 4.88
N THR A 290 -13.47 -16.19 5.04
CA THR A 290 -14.21 -15.30 5.94
C THR A 290 -15.38 -14.67 5.18
N ILE A 291 -16.57 -14.76 5.78
CA ILE A 291 -17.75 -13.99 5.38
C ILE A 291 -17.58 -12.60 6.00
N PRO A 292 -17.56 -11.51 5.21
CA PRO A 292 -17.37 -10.18 5.75
C PRO A 292 -18.54 -9.78 6.65
N GLU A 293 -18.26 -9.00 7.69
CA GLU A 293 -19.31 -8.30 8.41
C GLU A 293 -19.99 -7.30 7.46
N PRO A 294 -21.33 -7.28 7.40
CA PRO A 294 -22.05 -6.46 6.43
C PRO A 294 -21.84 -4.97 6.74
N VAL A 295 -21.58 -4.17 5.70
CA VAL A 295 -21.49 -2.71 5.76
C VAL A 295 -22.52 -2.11 4.83
N THR A 296 -23.46 -1.36 5.39
CA THR A 296 -24.65 -0.88 4.65
C THR A 296 -24.53 0.55 4.15
N GLN A 297 -23.57 1.31 4.69
CA GLN A 297 -23.35 2.72 4.33
C GLN A 297 -21.94 3.18 4.67
N PHE A 298 -21.50 4.23 3.98
CA PHE A 298 -20.39 5.07 4.40
C PHE A 298 -20.92 6.36 5.03
N VAL A 299 -20.28 6.82 6.11
CA VAL A 299 -20.61 8.09 6.78
C VAL A 299 -19.39 8.99 6.72
N ILE A 300 -19.52 10.10 6.00
CA ILE A 300 -18.49 11.15 5.94
C ILE A 300 -18.82 12.17 7.04
N GLN A 301 -17.98 12.23 8.06
CA GLN A 301 -18.06 13.23 9.13
C GLN A 301 -17.33 14.50 8.68
N GLY A 302 -17.99 15.26 7.81
CA GLY A 302 -17.55 16.57 7.37
C GLY A 302 -17.89 17.67 8.39
N LYS A 303 -17.90 18.91 7.92
CA LYS A 303 -18.15 20.09 8.77
C LYS A 303 -19.36 20.92 8.32
N THR A 304 -20.10 21.47 9.27
CA THR A 304 -21.02 22.59 9.05
C THR A 304 -20.30 23.89 9.35
N ALA A 305 -20.23 24.80 8.39
CA ALA A 305 -19.76 26.16 8.62
C ALA A 305 -20.85 26.99 9.31
N LYS A 306 -20.52 27.61 10.43
CA LYS A 306 -21.35 28.56 11.19
C LYS A 306 -20.64 29.89 11.30
N ALA A 307 -21.34 30.92 11.74
CA ALA A 307 -20.71 32.19 12.07
C ALA A 307 -21.27 32.78 13.36
N SER A 308 -20.37 33.29 14.21
CA SER A 308 -20.69 34.09 15.39
C SER A 308 -19.93 35.41 15.28
N ASP A 309 -20.65 36.53 15.39
CA ASP A 309 -20.08 37.88 15.24
C ASP A 309 -19.22 38.10 13.98
N GLY A 310 -19.53 37.37 12.91
CA GLY A 310 -18.81 37.42 11.63
C GLY A 310 -17.55 36.55 11.54
N ALA A 311 -17.15 35.88 12.63
CA ALA A 311 -16.10 34.86 12.64
C ALA A 311 -16.69 33.47 12.34
N LEU A 312 -15.96 32.65 11.58
CA LEU A 312 -16.36 31.31 11.20
C LEU A 312 -16.11 30.32 12.34
N GLU A 313 -17.04 29.39 12.50
CA GLU A 313 -16.93 28.23 13.38
C GLU A 313 -17.33 26.97 12.62
N PHE A 314 -16.80 25.81 13.00
CA PHE A 314 -17.01 24.56 12.29
C PHE A 314 -17.43 23.48 13.26
N ASP A 315 -18.68 23.02 13.12
CA ASP A 315 -19.21 21.88 13.84
C ASP A 315 -19.19 20.63 12.97
N GLN A 316 -19.31 19.46 13.58
CA GLN A 316 -19.40 18.19 12.85
C GLN A 316 -20.75 18.07 12.12
N HIS A 317 -20.71 17.51 10.91
CA HIS A 317 -21.88 17.18 10.11
C HIS A 317 -21.68 15.86 9.40
N GLU A 318 -22.71 15.02 9.40
CA GLU A 318 -22.64 13.68 8.83
C GLU A 318 -23.36 13.61 7.49
N THR A 319 -22.68 13.08 6.48
CA THR A 319 -23.25 12.77 5.18
C THR A 319 -23.19 11.27 4.95
N ALA A 320 -24.37 10.62 4.93
CA ALA A 320 -24.49 9.20 4.64
C ALA A 320 -24.54 8.92 3.13
N LEU A 321 -23.79 7.90 2.71
CA LEU A 321 -23.69 7.37 1.36
C LEU A 321 -24.10 5.89 1.40
N THR A 322 -25.25 5.58 0.80
CA THR A 322 -25.89 4.26 0.93
C THR A 322 -25.68 3.39 -0.30
N ASP A 323 -26.18 2.16 -0.25
CA ASP A 323 -26.12 1.14 -1.30
C ASP A 323 -26.94 1.45 -2.56
N MET A 324 -27.72 2.53 -2.57
CA MET A 324 -28.67 2.86 -3.64
C MET A 324 -29.64 1.71 -3.98
N GLY A 325 -29.99 0.88 -2.99
CA GLY A 325 -30.90 -0.26 -3.18
C GLY A 325 -30.28 -1.51 -3.78
N ARG A 326 -28.94 -1.60 -3.88
CA ARG A 326 -28.21 -2.76 -4.41
C ARG A 326 -28.03 -3.90 -3.41
N LEU A 327 -28.09 -3.61 -2.10
CA LEU A 327 -27.97 -4.61 -1.06
C LEU A 327 -29.34 -5.18 -0.65
N PRO A 328 -29.44 -6.49 -0.36
CA PRO A 328 -30.65 -7.14 0.11
C PRO A 328 -31.26 -6.49 1.36
N ALA A 329 -32.59 -6.54 1.49
CA ALA A 329 -33.30 -5.90 2.60
C ALA A 329 -32.95 -6.48 3.99
N ASN A 330 -32.69 -7.78 4.08
CA ASN A 330 -32.28 -8.45 5.31
C ASN A 330 -30.91 -7.99 5.81
N LEU A 331 -29.97 -7.68 4.91
CA LEU A 331 -28.64 -7.18 5.26
C LEU A 331 -28.72 -5.77 5.87
N LYS A 332 -29.72 -4.99 5.48
CA LYS A 332 -29.97 -3.63 6.01
C LYS A 332 -30.64 -3.59 7.39
N ALA A 333 -31.11 -4.72 7.90
CA ALA A 333 -31.82 -4.76 9.19
C ALA A 333 -30.90 -4.49 10.40
N THR A 334 -29.58 -4.71 10.26
CA THR A 334 -28.60 -4.57 11.34
C THR A 334 -27.66 -3.37 11.16
N GLN A 335 -28.03 -2.39 10.32
CA GLN A 335 -27.29 -1.19 9.91
C GLN A 335 -25.88 -1.04 10.51
N SER A 336 -24.86 -1.27 9.69
CA SER A 336 -23.45 -1.06 10.01
C SER A 336 -22.84 -0.05 9.03
N SER A 337 -21.87 0.75 9.50
CA SER A 337 -21.30 1.85 8.74
C SER A 337 -19.79 1.98 8.89
N VAL A 338 -19.12 2.23 7.77
CA VAL A 338 -17.75 2.75 7.77
C VAL A 338 -17.83 4.27 7.94
N THR A 339 -17.23 4.78 9.01
CA THR A 339 -17.32 6.20 9.38
C THR A 339 -15.94 6.83 9.37
N VAL A 340 -15.77 7.93 8.65
CA VAL A 340 -14.48 8.62 8.53
C VAL A 340 -14.63 10.12 8.76
N GLU A 341 -13.66 10.70 9.46
CA GLU A 341 -13.55 12.15 9.60
C GLU A 341 -13.01 12.78 8.32
N ALA A 342 -13.63 13.88 7.89
CA ALA A 342 -13.20 14.66 6.74
C ALA A 342 -13.18 16.15 7.08
N ASP A 343 -12.21 16.87 6.52
CA ASP A 343 -12.13 18.33 6.67
C ASP A 343 -13.13 19.05 5.78
N VAL A 344 -13.79 18.34 4.87
CA VAL A 344 -14.67 18.95 3.88
C VAL A 344 -15.88 19.62 4.52
N VAL A 345 -16.24 20.82 4.06
CA VAL A 345 -17.46 21.50 4.48
C VAL A 345 -18.64 20.93 3.71
N THR A 346 -19.62 20.39 4.42
CA THR A 346 -20.80 19.66 3.90
C THR A 346 -22.11 20.39 4.10
N ALA A 347 -22.11 21.45 4.93
CA ALA A 347 -23.24 22.35 5.12
C ALA A 347 -22.75 23.77 5.46
N ASP A 348 -23.56 24.78 5.12
CA ASP A 348 -23.30 26.19 5.43
C ASP A 348 -24.52 26.81 6.13
N GLU A 349 -24.38 27.07 7.42
CA GLU A 349 -25.33 27.77 8.29
C GLU A 349 -24.79 29.15 8.70
N SER A 350 -23.70 29.62 8.08
CA SER A 350 -23.00 30.85 8.45
C SER A 350 -23.68 32.15 7.98
N GLY A 351 -24.85 32.09 7.35
CA GLY A 351 -25.46 33.25 6.69
C GLY A 351 -24.63 33.76 5.50
N GLY A 352 -23.92 32.86 4.82
CA GLY A 352 -23.08 33.13 3.66
C GLY A 352 -21.72 33.76 3.99
N VAL A 353 -21.29 33.80 5.26
CA VAL A 353 -19.93 34.22 5.64
C VAL A 353 -18.90 33.30 4.98
N TRP A 354 -19.16 31.99 4.97
CA TRP A 354 -18.33 30.98 4.34
C TRP A 354 -18.19 31.19 2.83
N GLY A 355 -19.32 31.33 2.12
CA GLY A 355 -19.32 31.64 0.68
C GLY A 355 -18.58 32.94 0.34
N ARG A 356 -18.78 34.02 1.13
CA ARG A 356 -18.03 35.27 0.95
C ARG A 356 -16.53 35.10 1.20
N ALA A 357 -16.11 34.10 1.98
CA ALA A 357 -14.72 33.79 2.25
C ALA A 357 -14.07 32.92 1.16
N GLY A 358 -14.78 32.68 0.05
CA GLY A 358 -14.34 31.81 -1.05
C GLY A 358 -14.58 30.32 -0.76
N GLY A 359 -15.29 30.00 0.33
CA GLY A 359 -15.65 28.64 0.68
C GLY A 359 -16.79 28.09 -0.17
N SER A 360 -16.82 26.78 -0.34
CA SER A 360 -17.89 26.02 -1.00
C SER A 360 -18.38 24.89 -0.10
N VAL A 361 -19.59 24.41 -0.37
CA VAL A 361 -20.15 23.22 0.26
C VAL A 361 -19.99 22.05 -0.70
N TRP A 362 -19.33 20.99 -0.25
CA TRP A 362 -19.29 19.73 -0.98
C TRP A 362 -20.60 18.98 -0.79
N ALA A 363 -21.16 18.52 -1.90
CA ALA A 363 -22.23 17.55 -1.93
C ALA A 363 -21.83 16.41 -2.87
N PRO A 364 -22.01 15.14 -2.47
CA PRO A 364 -21.69 14.00 -3.31
C PRO A 364 -22.60 14.00 -4.55
N THR A 365 -21.98 13.91 -5.72
CA THR A 365 -22.67 13.80 -7.00
C THR A 365 -23.31 12.42 -7.16
N ASP A 366 -24.18 12.24 -8.16
CA ASP A 366 -24.73 10.91 -8.49
C ASP A 366 -23.63 9.90 -8.85
N ALA A 367 -22.54 10.35 -9.49
CA ALA A 367 -21.38 9.52 -9.79
C ALA A 367 -20.60 9.12 -8.53
N ASP A 368 -20.50 10.02 -7.54
CA ASP A 368 -19.91 9.67 -6.24
C ASP A 368 -20.79 8.62 -5.54
N ARG A 369 -22.10 8.86 -5.48
CA ARG A 369 -23.06 7.92 -4.86
C ARG A 369 -23.02 6.55 -5.53
N ASP A 370 -22.95 6.49 -6.86
CA ASP A 370 -22.80 5.24 -7.62
C ASP A 370 -21.53 4.47 -7.24
N ALA A 371 -20.40 5.20 -7.14
CA ALA A 371 -19.12 4.61 -6.79
C ALA A 371 -19.11 4.05 -5.35
N PHE A 372 -19.64 4.79 -4.39
CA PHE A 372 -19.79 4.31 -3.01
C PHE A 372 -20.73 3.11 -2.92
N ALA A 373 -21.87 3.14 -3.62
CA ALA A 373 -22.78 2.01 -3.70
C ALA A 373 -22.12 0.76 -4.32
N ARG A 374 -21.27 0.94 -5.33
CA ARG A 374 -20.49 -0.15 -5.94
C ARG A 374 -19.46 -0.72 -4.96
N LEU A 375 -18.78 0.14 -4.21
CA LEU A 375 -17.84 -0.27 -3.17
C LEU A 375 -18.54 -1.07 -2.06
N LEU A 376 -19.71 -0.64 -1.58
CA LEU A 376 -20.53 -1.38 -0.60
C LEU A 376 -20.87 -2.80 -1.10
N VAL A 377 -21.33 -2.92 -2.36
CA VAL A 377 -21.59 -4.23 -2.97
C VAL A 377 -20.32 -5.08 -3.04
N THR A 378 -19.18 -4.47 -3.35
CA THR A 378 -17.89 -5.17 -3.46
C THR A 378 -17.45 -5.74 -2.12
N ILE A 379 -17.54 -4.96 -1.03
CA ILE A 379 -17.06 -5.38 0.29
C ILE A 379 -17.96 -6.44 0.93
N ASP A 380 -19.27 -6.40 0.67
CA ASP A 380 -20.26 -7.31 1.26
C ASP A 380 -20.40 -8.63 0.49
N ARG A 381 -20.22 -8.62 -0.83
CA ARG A 381 -20.39 -9.83 -1.66
C ARG A 381 -19.18 -10.75 -1.63
N ARG A 382 -17.99 -10.23 -1.35
CA ARG A 382 -16.73 -10.94 -1.56
C ARG A 382 -16.32 -11.70 -0.31
N LEU A 383 -16.30 -13.03 -0.42
CA LEU A 383 -15.66 -13.91 0.56
C LEU A 383 -14.15 -13.69 0.52
N ARG A 384 -13.53 -13.57 1.69
CA ARG A 384 -12.10 -13.22 1.81
C ARG A 384 -11.32 -14.44 2.28
N PRO A 385 -10.21 -14.83 1.63
CA PRO A 385 -9.33 -15.85 2.18
C PRO A 385 -8.86 -15.42 3.57
N ALA A 386 -8.91 -16.32 4.57
CA ALA A 386 -8.53 -15.97 5.94
C ALA A 386 -7.02 -15.74 6.07
N THR A 387 -6.22 -16.48 5.31
CA THR A 387 -4.77 -16.32 5.27
C THR A 387 -4.27 -16.38 3.83
N VAL A 388 -3.44 -15.41 3.46
CA VAL A 388 -2.74 -15.38 2.18
C VAL A 388 -1.27 -15.11 2.44
N VAL A 389 -0.38 -15.96 1.91
CA VAL A 389 1.06 -15.78 2.04
C VAL A 389 1.73 -15.81 0.68
N PHE A 390 2.44 -14.73 0.37
CA PHE A 390 3.42 -14.70 -0.71
C PHE A 390 4.75 -15.24 -0.18
N ASP A 391 5.17 -16.40 -0.69
CA ASP A 391 6.38 -17.07 -0.25
C ASP A 391 7.45 -17.01 -1.34
N GLY A 392 8.64 -16.50 -0.99
CA GLY A 392 9.74 -16.30 -1.93
C GLY A 392 10.21 -17.56 -2.65
N ARG A 393 9.83 -18.76 -2.17
CA ARG A 393 10.15 -20.05 -2.83
C ARG A 393 9.24 -20.34 -4.02
N LYS A 394 8.04 -19.77 -4.03
CA LYS A 394 7.04 -19.94 -5.10
C LYS A 394 6.97 -18.71 -5.99
N LEU A 395 6.95 -17.52 -5.37
CA LEU A 395 6.87 -16.23 -6.04
C LEU A 395 8.20 -15.51 -5.85
N ASP A 396 9.11 -15.61 -6.82
CA ASP A 396 10.46 -15.05 -6.71
C ASP A 396 10.38 -13.51 -6.46
N PRO A 397 10.93 -13.00 -5.34
CA PRO A 397 10.94 -11.57 -5.04
C PRO A 397 11.62 -10.72 -6.12
N ALA A 398 12.53 -11.29 -6.93
CA ALA A 398 13.17 -10.56 -8.03
C ALA A 398 12.17 -10.16 -9.13
N THR A 399 11.19 -11.03 -9.39
CA THR A 399 10.20 -10.87 -10.47
C THR A 399 8.88 -10.32 -9.94
N HIS A 400 8.57 -10.56 -8.67
CA HIS A 400 7.33 -10.15 -8.01
C HIS A 400 7.58 -9.19 -6.83
N ALA A 401 8.55 -8.29 -6.96
CA ALA A 401 8.99 -7.37 -5.90
C ALA A 401 7.83 -6.62 -5.22
N ARG A 402 6.80 -6.22 -6.00
CA ARG A 402 5.60 -5.53 -5.50
C ARG A 402 4.82 -6.30 -4.42
N LEU A 403 4.92 -7.63 -4.40
CA LEU A 403 4.25 -8.48 -3.41
C LEU A 403 4.95 -8.49 -2.05
N TYR A 404 6.18 -7.98 -1.99
CA TYR A 404 7.03 -7.98 -0.79
C TYR A 404 7.29 -6.58 -0.25
N LEU A 405 6.71 -5.54 -0.85
CA LEU A 405 6.76 -4.18 -0.30
C LEU A 405 5.97 -4.11 1.00
N THR A 406 6.40 -3.24 1.93
CA THR A 406 5.63 -2.92 3.15
C THR A 406 4.57 -1.84 2.87
N ALA A 407 3.87 -2.01 1.75
CA ALA A 407 2.83 -1.13 1.20
C ALA A 407 1.90 -1.96 0.31
N SER A 408 0.75 -1.39 -0.07
CA SER A 408 -0.17 -2.10 -0.95
C SER A 408 0.51 -2.52 -2.27
N SER A 409 0.28 -3.77 -2.69
CA SER A 409 0.83 -4.39 -3.89
C SER A 409 0.32 -3.79 -5.21
N GLY A 410 -0.64 -2.87 -5.10
CA GLY A 410 -1.55 -2.53 -6.19
C GLY A 410 -2.51 -3.67 -6.53
N PRO A 411 -3.33 -3.50 -7.58
CA PRO A 411 -4.28 -4.51 -8.01
C PRO A 411 -3.61 -5.84 -8.38
N LEU A 412 -4.26 -6.95 -8.03
CA LEU A 412 -3.89 -8.30 -8.43
C LEU A 412 -5.15 -9.13 -8.68
N VAL A 413 -4.98 -10.18 -9.48
CA VAL A 413 -5.98 -11.23 -9.71
C VAL A 413 -5.31 -12.57 -9.47
N ILE A 414 -6.02 -13.52 -8.86
CA ILE A 414 -5.53 -14.86 -8.58
C ILE A 414 -6.39 -15.83 -9.38
N GLN A 415 -5.77 -16.58 -10.28
CA GLN A 415 -6.47 -17.51 -11.18
C GLN A 415 -6.34 -18.96 -10.70
N GLY A 416 -7.41 -19.74 -10.89
CA GLY A 416 -7.38 -21.19 -10.64
C GLY A 416 -7.57 -21.60 -9.17
N ALA A 417 -7.98 -20.68 -8.29
CA ALA A 417 -8.30 -21.01 -6.91
C ALA A 417 -9.52 -21.92 -6.83
N THR A 418 -9.51 -22.91 -5.93
CA THR A 418 -10.66 -23.81 -5.72
C THR A 418 -11.92 -23.02 -5.37
N SER A 419 -11.76 -21.96 -4.57
CA SER A 419 -12.85 -21.09 -4.14
C SER A 419 -13.48 -20.29 -5.28
N SER A 420 -12.79 -20.10 -6.41
CA SER A 420 -13.36 -19.45 -7.59
C SER A 420 -14.54 -20.22 -8.20
N ARG A 421 -14.73 -21.49 -7.81
CA ARG A 421 -15.90 -22.31 -8.21
C ARG A 421 -17.17 -21.95 -7.45
N LEU A 422 -17.07 -21.16 -6.39
CA LEU A 422 -18.22 -20.68 -5.61
C LEU A 422 -18.87 -19.53 -6.36
N THR A 423 -19.86 -19.82 -7.19
CA THR A 423 -20.60 -18.79 -7.94
C THR A 423 -21.69 -18.16 -7.08
N GLY A 424 -21.70 -16.83 -7.01
CA GLY A 424 -22.73 -16.03 -6.36
C GLY A 424 -24.04 -16.00 -7.15
N ASP A 425 -25.04 -15.31 -6.58
CA ASP A 425 -26.36 -15.13 -7.19
C ASP A 425 -26.34 -14.25 -8.46
N ASP A 426 -25.30 -13.43 -8.61
CA ASP A 426 -25.02 -12.60 -9.78
C ASP A 426 -24.27 -13.34 -10.90
N GLY A 427 -23.98 -14.63 -10.73
CA GLY A 427 -23.22 -15.41 -11.70
C GLY A 427 -21.71 -15.15 -11.68
N ILE A 428 -21.21 -14.39 -10.71
CA ILE A 428 -19.80 -14.04 -10.54
C ILE A 428 -19.20 -14.88 -9.40
N PRO A 429 -17.91 -15.28 -9.44
CA PRO A 429 -17.25 -15.96 -8.33
C PRO A 429 -17.25 -15.12 -7.04
N ALA A 430 -17.59 -15.76 -5.92
CA ALA A 430 -17.63 -15.16 -4.60
C ALA A 430 -16.23 -14.75 -4.08
N THR A 431 -15.16 -15.42 -4.55
CA THR A 431 -13.76 -15.10 -4.24
C THR A 431 -12.94 -14.65 -5.45
N GLY A 432 -13.45 -14.84 -6.66
CA GLY A 432 -12.70 -14.55 -7.89
C GLY A 432 -12.84 -13.08 -8.30
N GLY A 433 -11.76 -12.48 -8.78
CA GLY A 433 -11.71 -11.12 -9.33
C GLY A 433 -10.56 -10.29 -8.76
N ALA A 434 -10.70 -8.96 -8.76
CA ALA A 434 -9.60 -8.07 -8.40
C ALA A 434 -9.49 -7.86 -6.89
N TRP A 435 -8.24 -7.88 -6.41
CA TRP A 435 -7.83 -7.71 -5.04
C TRP A 435 -6.68 -6.69 -4.97
N ALA A 436 -6.40 -6.16 -3.78
CA ALA A 436 -5.12 -5.58 -3.44
C ALA A 436 -4.78 -5.94 -2.00
N THR A 437 -3.49 -5.95 -1.67
CA THR A 437 -3.08 -6.07 -0.26
C THR A 437 -3.38 -4.77 0.48
N ILE A 438 -3.92 -4.87 1.71
CA ILE A 438 -4.25 -3.72 2.56
C ILE A 438 -3.35 -3.63 3.80
N GLY A 439 -2.77 -4.75 4.21
CA GLY A 439 -1.82 -4.84 5.30
C GLY A 439 -1.25 -6.24 5.41
N GLY A 440 -0.34 -6.43 6.36
CA GLY A 440 0.28 -7.72 6.57
C GLY A 440 1.55 -7.70 7.42
N THR A 441 2.21 -8.85 7.43
CA THR A 441 3.50 -9.09 8.08
C THR A 441 4.52 -9.62 7.07
N LEU A 442 5.55 -8.82 6.78
CA LEU A 442 6.71 -9.24 6.00
C LEU A 442 7.78 -9.83 6.93
N THR A 443 8.11 -11.11 6.77
CA THR A 443 9.11 -11.81 7.59
C THR A 443 10.27 -12.30 6.73
N TYR A 444 11.48 -12.07 7.23
CA TYR A 444 12.70 -12.67 6.73
C TYR A 444 13.36 -13.53 7.81
N GLN A 445 13.66 -14.77 7.46
CA GLN A 445 14.35 -15.71 8.35
C GLN A 445 15.16 -16.74 7.56
N TRP A 446 16.02 -17.47 8.26
CA TRP A 446 16.74 -18.61 7.70
C TRP A 446 16.00 -19.92 7.98
N SER A 447 15.70 -20.69 6.93
CA SER A 447 15.08 -22.02 7.02
C SER A 447 15.99 -23.06 6.40
N SER A 448 16.51 -24.00 7.20
CA SER A 448 17.44 -25.05 6.76
C SER A 448 18.65 -24.51 5.98
N GLY A 449 19.23 -23.40 6.47
CA GLY A 449 20.38 -22.74 5.86
C GLY A 449 20.07 -21.96 4.58
N ARG A 450 18.78 -21.73 4.26
CA ARG A 450 18.36 -20.91 3.12
C ARG A 450 17.60 -19.67 3.57
N PRO A 451 17.84 -18.50 2.95
CA PRO A 451 17.02 -17.32 3.21
C PRO A 451 15.58 -17.58 2.78
N LEU A 452 14.63 -17.10 3.56
CA LEU A 452 13.20 -17.22 3.30
C LEU A 452 12.51 -15.89 3.61
N LEU A 453 11.97 -15.27 2.56
CA LEU A 453 11.13 -14.08 2.65
C LEU A 453 9.66 -14.51 2.47
N ARG A 454 8.79 -14.08 3.39
CA ARG A 454 7.34 -14.35 3.34
C ARG A 454 6.57 -13.08 3.68
N ASN A 455 5.55 -12.75 2.91
CA ASN A 455 4.61 -11.69 3.24
C ASN A 455 3.24 -12.32 3.49
N GLU A 456 2.81 -12.35 4.75
CA GLU A 456 1.45 -12.73 5.11
C GLU A 456 0.57 -11.51 5.00
N VAL A 457 -0.44 -11.54 4.13
CA VAL A 457 -1.17 -10.35 3.71
C VAL A 457 -2.66 -10.50 3.89
N THR A 458 -3.30 -9.39 4.24
CA THR A 458 -4.74 -9.24 4.15
C THR A 458 -5.10 -8.77 2.74
N LEU A 459 -5.93 -9.53 2.03
CA LEU A 459 -6.48 -9.13 0.74
C LEU A 459 -7.79 -8.38 0.92
N TRP A 460 -7.90 -7.25 0.24
CA TRP A 460 -9.13 -6.47 0.19
C TRP A 460 -9.70 -6.43 -1.23
N PRO A 461 -11.02 -6.66 -1.42
CA PRO A 461 -11.61 -6.72 -2.74
C PRO A 461 -11.66 -5.33 -3.38
N LEU A 462 -11.37 -5.28 -4.69
CA LEU A 462 -11.49 -4.06 -5.48
C LEU A 462 -12.75 -4.11 -6.37
N PRO A 463 -13.43 -2.96 -6.57
CA PRO A 463 -14.51 -2.88 -7.55
C PRO A 463 -13.97 -3.21 -8.94
N VAL A 464 -14.77 -3.91 -9.76
CA VAL A 464 -14.43 -4.19 -11.15
C VAL A 464 -15.31 -3.34 -12.06
N LYS A 465 -14.77 -2.90 -13.20
CA LYS A 465 -15.54 -2.18 -14.24
C LYS A 465 -16.64 -3.10 -14.80
N THR A 466 -17.87 -2.60 -14.81
CA THR A 466 -19.08 -3.34 -15.24
C THR A 466 -19.75 -2.72 -16.47
N ASP A 467 -19.16 -1.65 -17.02
CA ASP A 467 -19.88 -0.73 -17.90
C ASP A 467 -20.07 -1.30 -19.31
N THR A 468 -19.33 -2.35 -19.67
CA THR A 468 -19.50 -3.12 -20.91
C THR A 468 -19.43 -4.61 -20.62
N ALA A 469 -20.53 -5.33 -20.84
CA ALA A 469 -20.53 -6.77 -20.74
C ALA A 469 -19.79 -7.36 -21.95
N THR A 470 -18.87 -8.28 -21.66
CA THR A 470 -18.15 -9.03 -22.70
C THR A 470 -19.10 -10.00 -23.37
N THR A 471 -19.00 -10.08 -24.69
CA THR A 471 -19.76 -10.98 -25.56
C THR A 471 -18.85 -12.03 -26.19
N TRP A 472 -19.45 -13.08 -26.76
CA TRP A 472 -18.74 -14.07 -27.56
C TRP A 472 -17.93 -13.46 -28.72
N ALA A 473 -18.38 -12.32 -29.26
CA ALA A 473 -17.69 -11.63 -30.36
C ALA A 473 -16.33 -11.08 -29.92
N ASP A 474 -16.19 -10.65 -28.66
CA ASP A 474 -14.94 -10.11 -28.12
C ASP A 474 -13.85 -11.18 -27.97
N MET A 475 -14.25 -12.46 -27.91
CA MET A 475 -13.35 -13.62 -27.89
C MET A 475 -12.95 -14.09 -29.30
N GLY A 476 -13.53 -13.52 -30.37
CA GLY A 476 -13.54 -14.13 -31.70
C GLY A 476 -12.18 -14.36 -32.36
N ALA A 477 -11.18 -13.52 -32.07
CA ALA A 477 -9.81 -13.69 -32.55
C ALA A 477 -8.80 -14.04 -31.44
N TRP A 478 -9.27 -14.29 -30.22
CA TRP A 478 -8.41 -14.68 -29.10
C TRP A 478 -7.84 -16.09 -29.36
N PRO A 479 -6.51 -16.27 -29.39
CA PRO A 479 -5.88 -17.51 -29.90
C PRO A 479 -5.93 -18.70 -28.93
N VAL A 480 -6.43 -18.48 -27.70
CA VAL A 480 -6.41 -19.45 -26.62
C VAL A 480 -7.48 -20.52 -26.81
N THR A 481 -7.12 -21.77 -26.51
CA THR A 481 -8.05 -22.91 -26.52
C THR A 481 -8.61 -23.18 -25.12
N TRP A 482 -9.75 -23.87 -25.03
CA TRP A 482 -10.36 -24.23 -23.75
C TRP A 482 -9.42 -24.99 -22.80
N ASP A 483 -8.54 -25.84 -23.33
CA ASP A 483 -7.60 -26.64 -22.53
C ASP A 483 -6.48 -25.80 -21.86
N MET A 484 -6.24 -24.60 -22.39
CA MET A 484 -5.27 -23.66 -21.83
C MET A 484 -5.86 -22.86 -20.66
N CYS A 485 -7.19 -22.67 -20.63
CA CYS A 485 -7.86 -21.89 -19.60
C CYS A 485 -7.84 -22.61 -18.24
N ARG A 486 -7.31 -21.95 -17.22
CA ARG A 486 -7.26 -22.44 -15.82
C ARG A 486 -8.33 -21.85 -14.91
N PHE A 487 -9.32 -21.17 -15.48
CA PHE A 487 -10.37 -20.47 -14.77
C PHE A 487 -11.76 -21.01 -15.16
N THR A 488 -12.73 -20.77 -14.30
CA THR A 488 -14.13 -21.19 -14.46
C THR A 488 -14.90 -20.28 -15.44
N LEU A 489 -16.06 -20.72 -15.94
CA LEU A 489 -16.94 -19.86 -16.74
C LEU A 489 -17.44 -18.63 -15.97
N ALA A 490 -17.55 -18.72 -14.64
CA ALA A 490 -17.88 -17.58 -13.80
C ALA A 490 -16.72 -16.56 -13.77
N GLU A 491 -15.47 -17.03 -13.69
CA GLU A 491 -14.29 -16.16 -13.84
C GLU A 491 -14.17 -15.57 -15.25
N LEU A 492 -14.55 -16.31 -16.30
CA LEU A 492 -14.62 -15.79 -17.67
C LEU A 492 -15.56 -14.56 -17.76
N ALA A 493 -16.65 -14.54 -17.01
CA ALA A 493 -17.60 -13.41 -16.99
C ALA A 493 -17.03 -12.11 -16.38
N LEU A 494 -15.91 -12.21 -15.63
CA LEU A 494 -15.19 -11.07 -15.08
C LEU A 494 -14.25 -10.41 -16.09
N ILE A 495 -13.83 -11.14 -17.13
CA ILE A 495 -12.86 -10.66 -18.12
C ILE A 495 -13.53 -9.64 -19.02
N ARG A 496 -12.93 -8.45 -19.15
CA ARG A 496 -13.40 -7.32 -19.95
C ARG A 496 -12.56 -7.06 -21.19
N GLN A 497 -11.35 -7.62 -21.25
CA GLN A 497 -10.40 -7.39 -22.32
C GLN A 497 -9.72 -8.70 -22.70
N PHE A 498 -9.82 -9.09 -23.96
CA PHE A 498 -9.16 -10.26 -24.52
C PHE A 498 -8.04 -9.80 -25.43
N SER A 499 -6.83 -10.32 -25.24
CA SER A 499 -5.72 -10.09 -26.16
C SER A 499 -6.15 -10.47 -27.58
N GLN A 500 -5.91 -9.57 -28.53
CA GLN A 500 -6.19 -9.80 -29.93
C GLN A 500 -4.85 -9.90 -30.68
N PRO A 501 -4.72 -10.80 -31.66
CA PRO A 501 -3.53 -10.88 -32.51
C PRO A 501 -3.29 -9.54 -33.18
N THR A 502 -2.09 -8.98 -33.02
CA THR A 502 -1.69 -7.79 -33.77
C THR A 502 -1.63 -8.16 -35.25
N GLN A 503 -2.45 -7.53 -36.09
CA GLN A 503 -2.28 -7.65 -37.54
C GLN A 503 -0.96 -6.98 -37.92
N GLU A 504 0.09 -7.78 -38.15
CA GLU A 504 1.26 -7.28 -38.87
C GLU A 504 0.81 -6.86 -40.27
N GLY A 505 0.84 -5.55 -40.52
CA GLY A 505 0.51 -4.99 -41.81
C GLY A 505 1.45 -5.56 -42.88
N SER A 506 0.89 -6.32 -43.80
CA SER A 506 1.54 -6.68 -45.06
C SER A 506 1.86 -5.40 -45.84
N GLN A 507 3.09 -4.89 -45.73
CA GLN A 507 3.63 -3.98 -46.73
C GLN A 507 4.06 -4.82 -47.93
N GLY A 508 3.25 -4.77 -48.99
CA GLY A 508 3.60 -5.21 -50.33
C GLY A 508 4.24 -4.12 -51.16
#